data_AF-A0A916YB38-F1
#
_entry.id   AF-A0A916YB38-F1
#
_cell.length_a   1.000
_cell.length_b   1.000
_cell.length_c   1.000
_cell.angle_alpha   90.00
_cell.angle_beta   90.00
_cell.angle_gamma   90.00
#
_symmetry.space_group_name_H-M   'P 1'
#
loop_
_entity.id
_entity.type
_entity.pdbx_description
1 polymer ?
#
loop_
_entity_poly.entity_id
_entity_poly.type
_entity_poly.pdbx_seq_one_letter_code
_entity_poly.pdbx_strand_id
1 'polypeptide(L)'
;MYRLKSSKLSGKRVIIVEAERDVVEIMEDAVADASGVVIFRAGNLDQAMTELEHSPHIDCMMVDVDTVASSDTPVVKACAERGVEVVVVAWDDSYIR
;
A
#
# COMPACT_ATOMS: atom_id res chain seq x y z
N MET A 1 -17.25 -0.38 2.52
CA MET A 1 -16.72 0.76 3.32
C MET A 1 -15.44 0.28 3.98
N TYR A 2 -14.28 0.63 3.42
CA TYR A 2 -12.99 0.27 4.00
C TYR A 2 -12.78 1.08 5.28
N ARG A 3 -12.67 0.42 6.44
CA ARG A 3 -12.47 1.09 7.73
C ARG A 3 -11.10 0.73 8.28
N LEU A 4 -10.07 1.46 7.85
CA LEU A 4 -8.75 1.39 8.47
C LEU A 4 -8.84 1.92 9.91
N LYS A 5 -8.20 1.24 10.87
CA LYS A 5 -8.03 1.81 12.22
C LYS A 5 -7.07 3.01 12.11
N SER A 6 -7.67 4.19 12.02
CA SER A 6 -7.12 5.53 11.73
C SER A 6 -5.76 5.89 12.35
N SER A 7 -5.38 5.35 13.51
CA SER A 7 -4.11 5.74 14.16
C SER A 7 -2.85 5.14 13.53
N LYS A 8 -2.96 4.13 12.66
CA LYS A 8 -1.78 3.41 12.14
C LYS A 8 -1.06 4.13 10.99
N LEU A 9 -1.73 5.02 10.26
CA LEU A 9 -1.17 5.72 9.10
C LEU A 9 -0.83 7.18 9.39
N SER A 10 -1.20 7.71 10.55
CA SER A 10 -0.94 9.10 10.93
C SER A 10 0.55 9.43 10.82
N GLY A 11 0.88 10.42 9.98
CA GLY A 11 2.25 10.87 9.73
C GLY A 11 3.12 9.94 8.88
N LYS A 12 2.57 8.82 8.37
CA LYS A 12 3.30 7.89 7.50
C LYS A 12 3.26 8.37 6.05
N ARG A 13 4.37 8.16 5.35
CA ARG A 13 4.45 8.26 3.89
C ARG A 13 4.12 6.90 3.28
N VAL A 14 3.08 6.92 2.48
CA VAL A 14 2.44 5.74 1.93
C VAL A 14 2.66 5.69 0.43
N ILE A 15 3.03 4.53 -0.08
CA ILE A 15 2.90 4.19 -1.50
C ILE A 15 1.63 3.40 -1.68
N ILE A 16 0.83 3.74 -2.68
CA ILE A 16 -0.31 2.93 -3.12
C ILE A 16 0.08 2.16 -4.36
N VAL A 17 -0.28 0.88 -4.39
CA VAL A 17 -0.04 -0.03 -5.52
C VAL A 17 -1.37 -0.61 -5.97
N GLU A 18 -1.89 -0.07 -7.06
CA GLU A 18 -3.20 -0.37 -7.63
C GLU A 18 -3.25 0.15 -9.08
N ALA A 19 -3.71 -0.69 -10.00
CA ALA A 19 -3.84 -0.37 -11.43
C ALA A 19 -5.12 0.41 -11.73
N GLU A 20 -6.19 0.18 -10.97
CA GLU A 20 -7.49 0.81 -11.17
C GLU A 20 -7.54 2.19 -10.51
N ARG A 21 -7.60 3.23 -11.35
CA ARG A 21 -7.59 4.62 -10.90
C ARG A 21 -8.68 4.95 -9.88
N ASP A 22 -9.90 4.46 -10.09
CA ASP A 22 -11.03 4.72 -9.19
C ASP A 22 -10.78 4.13 -7.80
N VAL A 23 -10.06 3.01 -7.74
CA VAL A 23 -9.66 2.34 -6.49
C VAL A 23 -8.51 3.08 -5.82
N VAL A 24 -7.52 3.55 -6.59
CA VAL A 24 -6.46 4.43 -6.08
C VAL A 24 -7.08 5.64 -5.39
N GLU A 25 -8.01 6.34 -6.02
CA GLU A 25 -8.65 7.54 -5.45
C GLU A 25 -9.36 7.23 -4.11
N ILE A 26 -10.05 6.09 -3.99
CA ILE A 26 -10.65 5.63 -2.72
C ILE A 26 -9.58 5.34 -1.65
N MET A 27 -8.48 4.70 -2.03
CA MET A 27 -7.37 4.41 -1.11
C MET A 27 -6.68 5.70 -0.64
N GLU A 28 -6.53 6.69 -1.51
CA GLU A 28 -5.97 8.00 -1.14
C GLU A 28 -6.82 8.72 -0.10
N ASP A 29 -8.14 8.74 -0.30
CA ASP A 29 -9.08 9.31 0.67
C ASP A 29 -8.94 8.60 2.03
N ALA A 30 -8.83 7.26 2.02
CA ALA A 30 -8.64 6.49 3.25
C ALA A 30 -7.30 6.78 3.95
N VAL A 31 -6.22 7.03 3.19
CA VAL A 31 -4.92 7.46 3.74
C VAL A 31 -5.03 8.87 4.33
N ALA A 32 -5.68 9.80 3.63
CA ALA A 32 -5.87 11.17 4.08
C ALA A 32 -6.73 11.25 5.35
N ASP A 33 -7.82 10.49 5.42
CA ASP A 33 -8.67 10.35 6.60
C ASP A 33 -7.90 9.80 7.81
N ALA A 34 -6.89 8.96 7.56
CA ALA A 34 -5.99 8.44 8.58
C ALA A 34 -4.78 9.35 8.85
N SER A 35 -4.76 10.58 8.31
CA SER A 35 -3.66 11.55 8.42
C SER A 35 -2.29 11.05 7.92
N GLY A 36 -2.30 10.10 6.98
CA GLY A 36 -1.12 9.70 6.22
C GLY A 36 -0.91 10.60 5.00
N VAL A 37 0.21 10.41 4.32
CA VAL A 37 0.56 11.14 3.09
C VAL A 37 0.90 10.14 2.00
N VAL A 38 0.12 10.15 0.92
CA VAL A 38 0.48 9.38 -0.29
C VAL A 38 1.61 10.11 -0.99
N ILE A 39 2.75 9.43 -1.15
CA ILE A 39 3.95 9.99 -1.80
C ILE A 39 4.15 9.45 -3.22
N PHE A 40 3.54 8.31 -3.54
CA PHE A 40 3.61 7.71 -4.86
C PHE A 40 2.43 6.77 -5.13
N ARG A 41 2.03 6.68 -6.41
CA ARG A 41 0.99 5.79 -6.92
C ARG A 41 1.61 4.90 -7.98
N ALA A 42 1.69 3.61 -7.71
CA ALA A 42 2.21 2.61 -8.62
C ALA A 42 1.04 1.84 -9.25
N GLY A 43 1.01 1.74 -10.58
CA GLY A 43 0.01 0.92 -11.28
C GLY A 43 0.30 -0.58 -11.25
N ASN A 44 1.46 -0.99 -10.71
CA ASN A 44 1.89 -2.38 -10.59
C ASN A 44 3.07 -2.50 -9.60
N LEU A 45 3.42 -3.74 -9.26
CA LEU A 45 4.52 -4.03 -8.34
C LEU A 45 5.88 -3.56 -8.85
N ASP A 46 6.17 -3.62 -10.16
CA ASP A 46 7.48 -3.23 -10.69
C ASP A 46 7.75 -1.74 -10.47
N GLN A 47 6.74 -0.89 -10.68
CA GLN A 47 6.81 0.54 -10.36
C GLN A 47 6.97 0.76 -8.86
N ALA A 48 6.25 0.02 -8.03
CA ALA A 48 6.33 0.13 -6.58
C ALA A 48 7.71 -0.28 -6.05
N MET A 49 8.30 -1.33 -6.60
CA MET A 49 9.64 -1.81 -6.24
C MET A 49 10.72 -0.83 -6.69
N THR A 50 10.58 -0.27 -7.90
CA THR A 50 11.47 0.79 -8.38
C THR A 50 11.42 1.98 -7.43
N GLU A 51 10.22 2.43 -7.04
CA GLU A 51 10.08 3.54 -6.10
C GLU A 51 10.66 3.19 -4.72
N LEU A 52 10.40 1.99 -4.21
CA LEU A 52 10.93 1.49 -2.95
C LEU A 52 12.46 1.53 -2.91
N GLU A 53 13.13 1.28 -4.03
CA GLU A 53 14.59 1.33 -4.17
C GLU A 53 15.15 2.75 -4.12
N HIS A 54 14.47 3.71 -4.75
CA HIS A 54 14.99 5.05 -4.99
C HIS A 54 14.56 6.08 -3.95
N SER A 55 13.45 5.83 -3.25
CA SER A 55 12.93 6.76 -2.26
C SER A 55 13.42 6.40 -0.86
N PRO A 56 14.38 7.17 -0.29
CA PRO A 56 14.64 7.08 1.12
C PRO A 56 13.37 7.54 1.81
N HIS A 57 12.91 6.76 2.79
CA HIS A 57 11.83 7.12 3.69
C HIS A 57 10.38 6.84 3.23
N ILE A 58 10.09 5.61 2.81
CA ILE A 58 8.72 5.09 2.76
C ILE A 58 8.42 4.43 4.10
N ASP A 59 7.23 4.68 4.67
CA ASP A 59 6.84 4.11 5.96
C ASP A 59 5.85 2.95 5.79
N CYS A 60 5.06 2.99 4.71
CA CYS A 60 4.05 1.98 4.41
C CYS A 60 3.84 1.80 2.91
N MET A 61 3.56 0.58 2.49
CA MET A 61 3.07 0.24 1.17
C MET A 61 1.68 -0.37 1.30
N MET A 62 0.68 0.29 0.70
CA MET A 62 -0.67 -0.22 0.56
C MET A 62 -0.81 -0.88 -0.80
N VAL A 63 -1.13 -2.18 -0.83
CA VAL A 63 -1.20 -2.96 -2.07
C VAL A 63 -2.55 -3.63 -2.15
N ASP A 64 -3.18 -3.55 -3.31
CA ASP A 64 -4.38 -4.32 -3.59
C ASP A 64 -4.09 -5.83 -3.60
N VAL A 65 -5.02 -6.62 -3.07
CA VAL A 65 -4.84 -8.06 -2.88
C VAL A 65 -4.69 -8.80 -4.20
N ASP A 66 -5.39 -8.39 -5.27
CA ASP A 66 -5.27 -9.04 -6.58
C ASP A 66 -3.92 -8.72 -7.22
N THR A 67 -3.33 -7.58 -6.84
CA THR A 67 -1.95 -7.21 -7.20
C THR A 67 -0.90 -8.04 -6.45
N VAL A 68 -1.13 -8.42 -5.17
CA VAL A 68 -0.20 -9.26 -4.39
C VAL A 68 -0.39 -10.75 -4.68
N ALA A 69 -1.63 -11.21 -4.84
CA ALA A 69 -2.00 -12.63 -4.93
C ALA A 69 -1.39 -13.34 -6.14
N SER A 70 -0.97 -12.60 -7.17
CA SER A 70 -0.24 -13.14 -8.31
C SER A 70 1.27 -13.31 -8.10
N SER A 71 1.84 -12.86 -6.98
CA SER A 71 3.29 -12.84 -6.76
C SER A 71 3.70 -13.43 -5.40
N ASP A 72 4.54 -14.47 -5.47
CA ASP A 72 5.12 -15.17 -4.33
C ASP A 72 6.11 -14.28 -3.53
N THR A 73 5.61 -13.31 -2.76
CA THR A 73 6.32 -12.72 -1.60
C THR A 73 7.53 -11.77 -1.78
N PRO A 74 8.09 -11.40 -2.97
CA PRO A 74 9.27 -10.54 -3.01
C PRO A 74 8.99 -9.12 -2.48
N VAL A 75 7.81 -8.55 -2.72
CA VAL A 75 7.46 -7.20 -2.24
C VAL A 75 7.38 -7.14 -0.71
N VAL A 76 6.77 -8.15 -0.09
CA VAL A 76 6.64 -8.23 1.38
C VAL A 76 8.01 -8.39 2.03
N LYS A 77 8.87 -9.24 1.46
CA LYS A 77 10.24 -9.42 1.93
C LYS A 77 11.07 -8.14 1.78
N ALA A 78 11.01 -7.49 0.61
CA ALA A 78 11.74 -6.26 0.35
C ALA A 78 11.29 -5.11 1.26
N CYS A 79 9.99 -5.01 1.53
CA CYS A 79 9.44 -4.05 2.49
C CYS A 79 9.95 -4.36 3.91
N ALA A 80 9.91 -5.63 4.34
CA ALA A 80 10.37 -6.04 5.65
C ALA A 80 11.88 -5.74 5.87
N GLU A 81 12.73 -6.00 4.88
CA GLU A 81 14.17 -5.68 4.92
C GLU A 81 14.43 -4.17 5.06
N ARG A 82 13.50 -3.34 4.60
CA ARG A 82 13.57 -1.87 4.67
C ARG A 82 12.79 -1.25 5.84
N GLY A 83 12.14 -2.08 6.66
CA GLY A 83 11.28 -1.61 7.75
C GLY A 83 9.97 -0.94 7.29
N VAL A 84 9.54 -1.20 6.05
CA VAL A 84 8.29 -0.69 5.48
C VAL A 84 7.14 -1.63 5.83
N GLU A 85 6.05 -1.09 6.40
CA GLU A 85 4.85 -1.87 6.69
C GLU A 85 4.05 -2.13 5.41
N VAL A 86 3.69 -3.39 5.15
CA VAL A 86 2.78 -3.74 4.05
C VAL A 86 1.36 -3.87 4.59
N VAL A 87 0.43 -3.14 3.96
CA VAL A 87 -1.00 -3.24 4.21
C VAL A 87 -1.66 -3.76 2.94
N VAL A 88 -2.26 -4.94 3.03
CA VAL A 88 -3.04 -5.51 1.93
C VAL A 88 -4.46 -4.98 2.00
N VAL A 89 -4.98 -4.49 0.88
CA VAL A 89 -6.35 -3.99 0.73
C VAL A 89 -7.14 -5.00 -0.09
N ALA A 90 -8.30 -5.40 0.39
CA ALA A 90 -9.16 -6.40 -0.27
C ALA A 90 -10.63 -5.96 -0.20
N TRP A 91 -11.39 -6.22 -1.27
CA TRP A 91 -12.80 -5.84 -1.39
C TRP A 91 -13.74 -6.55 -0.41
N ASP A 92 -13.37 -7.74 0.04
CA ASP A 92 -14.14 -8.51 1.01
C ASP A 92 -13.26 -9.18 2.06
N ASP A 93 -13.91 -9.73 3.08
CA ASP A 93 -13.26 -10.36 4.22
C ASP A 93 -12.71 -11.77 3.89
N SER A 94 -12.83 -12.27 2.64
CA SER A 94 -12.39 -13.63 2.29
C SER A 94 -10.88 -13.84 2.46
N TYR A 95 -10.12 -12.75 2.53
CA TYR A 95 -8.68 -12.71 2.73
C TYR A 95 -8.25 -12.43 4.18
N ILE A 96 -9.20 -12.18 5.08
CA ILE A 96 -8.95 -12.00 6.52
C ILE A 96 -9.12 -13.36 7.22
N ARG A 97 -8.01 -14.05 7.48
CA ARG A 97 -7.98 -15.30 8.28
C ARG A 97 -7.36 -15.08 9.64
#